data_AF-A0A2V7V2X7-F1
#
_entry.id   AF-A0A2V7V2X7-F1
#
_cell.length_a   1.000
_cell.length_b   1.000
_cell.length_c   1.000
_cell.angle_alpha   90.00
_cell.angle_beta   90.00
_cell.angle_gamma   90.00
#
_symmetry.space_group_name_H-M   'P 1'
#
loop_
_entity.id
_entity.type
_entity.pdbx_description
1 polymer ?
#
loop_
_entity_poly.entity_id
_entity_poly.type
_entity_poly.pdbx_seq_one_letter_code
_entity_poly.pdbx_strand_id
1 'polypeptide(L)'
;MAVALLTLALAGTVSLAVTIALGYLVPADAARMRQHFLLALGSTTLLVMAHSFIMFFLIATGVELKDLEKARGWGDSFRRRTIGLKSRVFPAMTLALLLVIANFIVGAAAHTRAVPASIHHATAWVTLIVCLGALHREYQVLGDNNRLIAEAASRREDTGSVNGG
;
A
#
# COMPACT_ATOMS: atom_id res chain seq x y z
N MET A 1 -9.66 5.12 -10.04
CA MET A 1 -8.27 5.13 -9.51
C MET A 1 -8.07 4.23 -8.30
N ALA A 2 -8.85 4.36 -7.21
CA ALA A 2 -8.66 3.56 -5.99
C ALA A 2 -8.62 2.03 -6.22
N VAL A 3 -9.50 1.50 -7.09
CA VAL A 3 -9.52 0.06 -7.43
C VAL A 3 -8.20 -0.39 -8.06
N ALA A 4 -7.64 0.37 -9.00
CA ALA A 4 -6.38 0.03 -9.66
C ALA A 4 -5.20 -0.03 -8.67
N LEU A 5 -5.18 0.89 -7.70
CA LEU A 5 -4.16 0.91 -6.64
C LEU A 5 -4.29 -0.31 -5.73
N LEU A 6 -5.52 -0.66 -5.34
CA LEU A 6 -5.78 -1.82 -4.51
C LEU A 6 -5.47 -3.13 -5.24
N THR A 7 -5.79 -3.24 -6.53
CA THR A 7 -5.45 -4.41 -7.33
C THR A 7 -3.94 -4.59 -7.44
N LEU A 8 -3.18 -3.48 -7.53
CA LEU A 8 -1.73 -3.52 -7.54
C LEU A 8 -1.16 -4.01 -6.19
N ALA A 9 -1.67 -3.50 -5.07
CA ALA A 9 -1.29 -3.94 -3.73
C ALA A 9 -1.63 -5.42 -3.49
N LEU A 10 -2.81 -5.86 -3.94
CA LEU A 10 -3.24 -7.25 -3.89
C LEU A 10 -2.33 -8.14 -4.73
N ALA A 11 -2.05 -7.76 -5.98
CA ALA A 11 -1.17 -8.51 -6.88
C ALA A 11 0.25 -8.64 -6.29
N GLY A 12 0.79 -7.55 -5.72
CA GLY A 12 2.08 -7.58 -5.01
C GLY A 12 2.06 -8.53 -3.81
N THR A 13 1.00 -8.50 -3.00
CA THR A 13 0.84 -9.36 -1.81
C THR A 13 0.70 -10.84 -2.18
N VAL A 14 -0.08 -11.15 -3.22
CA VAL A 14 -0.22 -12.51 -3.75
C VAL A 14 1.11 -12.99 -4.32
N SER A 15 1.82 -12.15 -5.08
CA SER A 15 3.15 -12.48 -5.62
C SER A 15 4.17 -12.76 -4.51
N LEU A 16 4.12 -12.02 -3.39
CA LEU A 16 4.94 -12.31 -2.20
C LEU A 16 4.58 -13.67 -1.59
N ALA A 17 3.30 -13.99 -1.44
CA ALA A 17 2.86 -15.29 -0.90
C ALA A 17 3.31 -16.46 -1.79
N VAL A 18 3.21 -16.31 -3.12
CA VAL A 18 3.71 -17.28 -4.09
C VAL A 18 5.23 -17.43 -3.99
N THR A 19 5.96 -16.31 -3.85
CA THR A 19 7.42 -16.32 -3.66
C THR A 19 7.83 -17.09 -2.42
N ILE A 20 7.11 -16.92 -1.30
CA ILE A 20 7.32 -17.65 -0.05
C ILE A 20 7.12 -19.16 -0.28
N ALA A 21 6.03 -19.55 -0.93
CA ALA A 21 5.75 -20.95 -1.23
C ALA A 21 6.85 -21.59 -2.12
N LEU A 22 7.31 -20.86 -3.15
CA LEU A 22 8.41 -21.31 -3.99
C LEU A 22 9.74 -21.41 -3.25
N GLY A 23 9.97 -20.59 -2.23
CA GLY A 23 11.18 -20.61 -1.41
C GLY A 23 11.47 -21.98 -0.77
N TYR A 24 10.42 -22.72 -0.39
CA TYR A 24 10.57 -24.07 0.16
C TYR A 24 11.03 -25.13 -0.85
N LEU A 25 10.88 -24.84 -2.14
CA LEU A 25 11.25 -25.76 -3.22
C LEU A 25 12.66 -25.50 -3.76
N VAL A 26 13.29 -24.39 -3.34
CA VAL A 26 14.64 -23.98 -3.76
C VAL A 26 15.72 -25.01 -3.40
N PRO A 27 15.73 -25.65 -2.22
CA PRO A 27 16.77 -26.63 -1.88
C PRO A 27 16.82 -27.85 -2.82
N ALA A 28 15.73 -28.13 -3.55
CA ALA A 28 15.62 -29.29 -4.41
C ALA A 28 16.07 -29.05 -5.87
N ASP A 29 16.19 -27.79 -6.31
CA ASP A 29 16.38 -27.47 -7.73
C ASP A 29 17.00 -26.07 -7.95
N ALA A 30 18.16 -26.02 -8.61
CA ALA A 30 18.85 -24.76 -8.91
C ALA A 30 18.07 -23.85 -9.86
N ALA A 31 17.23 -24.39 -10.76
CA ALA A 31 16.40 -23.59 -11.65
C ALA A 31 15.32 -22.81 -10.88
N ARG A 32 14.85 -23.37 -9.75
CA ARG A 32 13.86 -22.74 -8.86
C ARG A 32 14.44 -21.57 -8.09
N MET A 33 15.76 -21.56 -7.83
CA MET A 33 16.43 -20.40 -7.24
C MET A 33 16.24 -19.15 -8.10
N ARG A 34 16.44 -19.27 -9.42
CA ARG A 34 16.25 -18.14 -10.36
C ARG A 34 14.81 -17.63 -10.34
N GLN A 35 13.84 -18.54 -10.34
CA GLN A 35 12.41 -18.19 -10.30
C GLN A 35 12.05 -17.50 -8.98
N HIS A 36 12.51 -18.03 -7.85
CA HIS A 36 12.31 -17.44 -6.53
C HIS A 36 12.88 -16.03 -6.45
N PHE A 37 14.12 -15.82 -6.93
CA PHE A 37 14.74 -14.50 -6.96
C PHE A 37 13.98 -13.49 -7.83
N LEU A 38 13.61 -13.86 -9.07
CA LEU A 38 12.91 -12.95 -9.98
C LEU A 38 11.51 -12.60 -9.47
N LEU A 39 10.79 -13.57 -8.90
CA LEU A 39 9.50 -13.32 -8.28
C LEU A 39 9.63 -12.48 -7.02
N ALA A 40 10.66 -12.70 -6.18
CA ALA A 40 10.94 -11.88 -5.02
C ALA A 40 11.22 -10.42 -5.39
N LEU A 41 12.02 -10.20 -6.44
CA LEU A 41 12.29 -8.87 -6.99
C LEU A 41 10.99 -8.23 -7.50
N GLY A 42 10.23 -8.97 -8.32
CA GLY A 42 8.95 -8.50 -8.85
C GLY A 42 7.92 -8.16 -7.78
N SER A 43 7.71 -9.03 -6.79
CA SER A 43 6.79 -8.78 -5.67
C SER A 43 7.23 -7.58 -4.84
N THR A 44 8.54 -7.44 -4.61
CA THR A 44 9.12 -6.30 -3.88
C THR A 44 8.85 -4.99 -4.61
N THR A 45 9.15 -4.92 -5.90
CA THR A 45 8.88 -3.74 -6.73
C THR A 45 7.39 -3.41 -6.75
N LEU A 46 6.51 -4.40 -6.95
CA LEU A 46 5.06 -4.19 -6.96
C LEU A 46 4.55 -3.64 -5.63
N LEU A 47 4.97 -4.20 -4.50
CA LEU A 47 4.53 -3.76 -3.16
C LEU A 47 5.05 -2.36 -2.83
N VAL A 48 6.33 -2.08 -3.10
CA VAL A 48 6.90 -0.73 -2.91
C VAL A 48 6.14 0.29 -3.76
N MET A 49 5.87 -0.03 -5.03
CA MET A 49 5.11 0.83 -5.92
C MET A 49 3.66 1.02 -5.46
N ALA A 50 2.97 -0.05 -5.05
CA ALA A 50 1.59 0.00 -4.57
C ALA A 50 1.44 0.90 -3.34
N HIS A 51 2.22 0.64 -2.29
CA HIS A 51 2.16 1.43 -1.06
C HIS A 51 2.53 2.90 -1.33
N SER A 52 3.52 3.16 -2.18
CA SER A 52 3.92 4.52 -2.56
C SER A 52 2.81 5.26 -3.30
N PHE A 53 2.19 4.63 -4.31
CA PHE A 53 1.11 5.26 -5.07
C PHE A 53 -0.16 5.46 -4.25
N ILE A 54 -0.49 4.56 -3.32
CA ILE A 54 -1.59 4.75 -2.39
C ILE A 54 -1.33 5.95 -1.48
N MET A 55 -0.13 6.08 -0.92
CA MET A 55 0.27 7.25 -0.13
C MET A 55 0.16 8.55 -0.94
N PHE A 56 0.71 8.57 -2.16
CA PHE A 56 0.62 9.75 -3.02
C PHE A 56 -0.81 10.11 -3.41
N PHE A 57 -1.64 9.12 -3.71
CA PHE A 57 -3.05 9.33 -3.99
C PHE A 57 -3.76 10.00 -2.81
N LEU A 58 -3.60 9.46 -1.59
CA LEU A 58 -4.18 10.05 -0.38
C LEU A 58 -3.62 11.44 -0.06
N ILE A 59 -2.35 11.70 -0.38
CA ILE A 59 -1.76 13.03 -0.26
C ILE A 59 -2.43 14.00 -1.22
N ALA A 60 -2.48 13.65 -2.51
CA ALA A 60 -3.04 14.47 -3.57
C ALA A 60 -4.52 14.80 -3.32
N THR A 61 -5.35 13.80 -3.07
CA THR A 61 -6.79 14.02 -2.81
C THR A 61 -7.01 14.80 -1.51
N GLY A 62 -6.16 14.60 -0.51
CA GLY A 62 -6.23 15.37 0.73
C GLY A 62 -5.88 16.85 0.56
N VAL A 63 -4.94 17.17 -0.34
CA VAL A 63 -4.61 18.57 -0.69
C VAL A 63 -5.77 19.19 -1.46
N GLU A 64 -6.30 18.49 -2.47
CA GLU A 64 -7.43 18.96 -3.28
C GLU A 64 -8.67 19.27 -2.42
N LEU A 65 -9.06 18.36 -1.52
CA LEU A 65 -10.19 18.56 -0.62
C LEU A 65 -9.99 19.75 0.32
N LYS A 66 -8.77 19.93 0.85
CA LYS A 66 -8.42 21.07 1.71
C LYS A 66 -8.52 22.39 0.94
N ASP A 67 -8.01 22.43 -0.29
CA ASP A 67 -8.02 23.65 -1.08
C ASP A 67 -9.44 24.03 -1.52
N LEU A 68 -10.27 23.04 -1.86
CA LEU A 68 -11.70 23.23 -2.13
C LEU A 68 -12.45 23.79 -0.91
N GLU A 69 -12.23 23.21 0.26
CA GLU A 69 -12.82 23.66 1.53
C GLU A 69 -12.42 25.10 1.86
N LYS A 70 -11.15 25.46 1.66
CA LYS A 70 -10.65 26.83 1.84
C LYS A 70 -11.27 27.81 0.85
N ALA A 71 -11.39 27.43 -0.42
CA ALA A 71 -11.95 28.30 -1.46
C ALA A 71 -13.45 28.58 -1.27
N ARG A 72 -14.18 27.67 -0.62
CA ARG A 72 -15.63 27.78 -0.41
C ARG A 72 -16.04 28.18 1.01
N GLY A 73 -15.09 28.31 1.93
CA GLY A 73 -15.37 28.68 3.32
C GLY A 73 -16.13 27.60 4.11
N TRP A 74 -15.98 26.32 3.75
CA TRP A 74 -16.72 25.20 4.36
C TRP A 74 -16.22 24.78 5.76
N GLY A 75 -15.24 25.50 6.31
CA GLY A 75 -14.63 25.19 7.60
C GLY A 75 -13.38 24.33 7.47
N ASP A 76 -13.22 23.34 8.36
CA ASP A 76 -12.01 22.48 8.46
C ASP A 76 -12.37 20.99 8.59
N SER A 77 -13.53 20.58 8.07
CA SER A 77 -14.06 19.23 8.24
C SER A 77 -13.32 18.22 7.36
N PHE A 78 -13.12 18.54 6.08
CA PHE A 78 -12.44 17.68 5.13
C PHE A 78 -10.95 17.55 5.47
N ARG A 79 -10.28 18.64 5.85
CA ARG A 79 -8.90 18.56 6.32
C ARG A 79 -8.74 17.66 7.55
N ARG A 80 -9.59 17.77 8.57
CA ARG A 80 -9.52 16.89 9.76
C ARG A 80 -9.73 15.41 9.40
N ARG A 81 -10.71 15.12 8.55
CA ARG A 81 -11.02 13.74 8.12
C ARG A 81 -9.89 13.14 7.29
N THR A 82 -9.32 13.88 6.34
CA THR A 82 -8.20 13.41 5.51
C THR A 82 -6.92 13.16 6.32
N ILE A 83 -6.63 13.99 7.33
CA ILE A 83 -5.53 13.72 8.29
C ILE A 83 -5.79 12.42 9.07
N GLY A 84 -7.02 12.23 9.56
CA GLY A 84 -7.42 11.01 10.28
C GLY A 84 -7.33 9.74 9.42
N LEU A 85 -7.60 9.84 8.11
CA LEU A 85 -7.41 8.72 7.19
C LEU A 85 -5.92 8.36 7.04
N LYS A 86 -5.06 9.35 6.81
CA LYS A 86 -3.62 9.15 6.63
C LYS A 86 -2.98 8.54 7.88
N SER A 87 -3.33 9.03 9.07
CA SER A 87 -2.75 8.52 10.33
C SER A 87 -3.09 7.05 10.60
N ARG A 88 -4.22 6.56 10.12
CA ARG A 88 -4.63 5.15 10.27
C ARG A 88 -3.86 4.19 9.37
N VAL A 89 -3.44 4.62 8.18
CA VAL A 89 -2.90 3.73 7.15
C VAL A 89 -1.41 3.94 6.86
N PHE A 90 -0.87 5.15 7.01
CA PHE A 90 0.53 5.47 6.67
C PHE A 90 1.53 4.65 7.50
N PRO A 91 1.41 4.57 8.84
CA PRO A 91 2.36 3.78 9.62
C PRO A 91 2.41 2.30 9.21
N ALA A 92 1.24 1.71 8.90
CA ALA A 92 1.15 0.33 8.48
C ALA A 92 1.79 0.12 7.09
N MET A 93 1.52 1.00 6.13
CA MET A 93 2.14 0.95 4.80
C MET A 93 3.65 1.18 4.84
N THR A 94 4.12 2.13 5.65
CA THR A 94 5.56 2.39 5.82
C THR A 94 6.25 1.18 6.43
N LEU A 95 5.65 0.55 7.45
CA LEU A 95 6.20 -0.67 8.03
C LEU A 95 6.24 -1.82 7.02
N ALA A 96 5.16 -2.02 6.26
CA ALA A 96 5.11 -3.02 5.19
C ALA A 96 6.20 -2.79 4.15
N LEU A 97 6.37 -1.55 3.67
CA LEU A 97 7.39 -1.17 2.72
C LEU A 97 8.81 -1.46 3.24
N LEU A 98 9.11 -1.06 4.48
CA LEU A 98 10.40 -1.33 5.10
C LEU A 98 10.68 -2.82 5.25
N LEU A 99 9.68 -3.60 5.69
CA LEU A 99 9.81 -5.05 5.86
C LEU A 99 9.97 -5.80 4.53
N VAL A 100 9.30 -5.35 3.47
CA VAL A 100 9.44 -5.93 2.13
C VAL A 100 10.87 -5.73 1.62
N ILE A 101 11.40 -4.50 1.73
CA ILE A 101 12.78 -4.19 1.32
C ILE A 101 13.78 -4.97 2.18
N ALA A 102 13.62 -4.94 3.51
CA ALA A 102 14.50 -5.65 4.42
C ALA A 102 14.49 -7.17 4.16
N ASN A 103 13.32 -7.78 3.96
CA ASN A 103 13.21 -9.20 3.68
C ASN A 103 13.89 -9.60 2.36
N PHE A 104 13.81 -8.76 1.33
CA PHE A 104 14.54 -8.97 0.08
C PHE A 104 16.07 -8.96 0.29
N ILE A 105 16.57 -7.99 1.06
CA ILE A 105 18.01 -7.91 1.43
C ILE A 105 18.44 -9.12 2.26
N VAL A 106 17.64 -9.52 3.25
CA VAL A 106 17.89 -10.71 4.07
C VAL A 106 17.89 -11.98 3.20
N GLY A 107 17.05 -12.06 2.17
CA GLY A 107 17.08 -13.14 1.18
C GLY A 107 18.41 -13.23 0.44
N ALA A 108 18.97 -12.10 0.02
CA ALA A 108 20.30 -12.06 -0.59
C ALA A 108 21.40 -12.48 0.41
N ALA A 109 21.31 -12.06 1.67
CA ALA A 109 22.24 -12.46 2.72
C ALA A 109 22.15 -13.95 3.08
N ALA A 110 20.96 -14.54 3.00
CA ALA A 110 20.76 -15.98 3.17
C ALA A 110 21.36 -16.76 2.00
N HIS A 111 21.24 -16.25 0.78
CA HIS A 111 21.86 -16.85 -0.41
C HIS A 111 23.39 -16.91 -0.31
N THR A 112 24.03 -15.87 0.22
CA THR A 112 25.48 -15.84 0.46
C THR A 112 25.92 -16.54 1.75
N ARG A 113 24.99 -17.15 2.49
CA ARG A 113 25.20 -17.79 3.81
C ARG A 113 25.69 -16.83 4.91
N ALA A 114 25.57 -15.52 4.70
CA ALA A 114 25.87 -14.52 5.74
C ALA A 114 24.82 -14.55 6.87
N VAL A 115 23.60 -15.00 6.56
CA VAL A 115 22.50 -15.14 7.52
C VAL A 115 21.86 -16.52 7.37
N PRO A 116 21.40 -17.17 8.47
CA PRO A 116 20.68 -18.44 8.38
C PRO A 116 19.39 -18.35 7.56
N ALA A 117 19.08 -19.40 6.79
CA ALA A 117 17.84 -19.48 6.02
C ALA A 117 16.57 -19.42 6.89
N SER A 118 16.64 -19.85 8.16
CA SER A 118 15.56 -19.73 9.12
C SER A 118 15.18 -18.29 9.43
N ILE A 119 16.16 -17.37 9.44
CA ILE A 119 15.90 -15.94 9.65
C ILE A 119 15.17 -15.37 8.44
N HIS A 120 15.63 -15.66 7.22
CA HIS A 120 14.95 -15.23 6.00
C HIS A 120 13.50 -15.75 5.94
N HIS A 121 13.31 -17.01 6.33
CA HIS A 121 12.00 -17.63 6.39
C HIS A 121 11.06 -16.93 7.39
N ALA A 122 11.54 -16.71 8.62
CA ALA A 122 10.77 -16.02 9.65
C ALA A 122 10.42 -14.58 9.25
N THR A 123 11.39 -13.84 8.69
CA THR A 123 11.15 -12.47 8.20
C THR A 123 10.14 -12.46 7.06
N ALA A 124 10.16 -13.44 6.17
CA ALA A 124 9.21 -13.49 5.05
C ALA A 124 7.76 -13.66 5.52
N TRP A 125 7.50 -14.52 6.51
CA TRP A 125 6.16 -14.68 7.10
C TRP A 125 5.70 -13.44 7.84
N VAL A 126 6.58 -12.80 8.62
CA VAL A 126 6.28 -11.53 9.29
C VAL A 126 5.93 -10.45 8.26
N THR A 127 6.72 -10.32 7.20
CA THR A 127 6.46 -9.38 6.11
C THR A 127 5.10 -9.64 5.47
N LEU A 128 4.76 -10.90 5.17
CA LEU A 128 3.46 -11.24 4.58
C LEU A 128 2.29 -10.83 5.49
N ILE A 129 2.37 -11.12 6.78
CA ILE A 129 1.33 -10.75 7.76
C ILE A 129 1.16 -9.23 7.81
N VAL A 130 2.26 -8.48 7.82
CA VAL A 130 2.19 -7.01 7.83
C VAL A 130 1.63 -6.47 6.52
N CYS A 131 2.01 -7.02 5.37
CA CYS A 131 1.44 -6.63 4.07
C CYS A 131 -0.07 -6.89 4.00
N LEU A 132 -0.55 -8.04 4.50
CA LEU A 132 -1.99 -8.33 4.59
C LEU A 132 -2.71 -7.32 5.51
N GLY A 133 -2.10 -6.99 6.66
CA GLY A 133 -2.63 -5.99 7.58
C GLY A 133 -2.62 -4.57 7.01
N ALA A 134 -1.66 -4.23 6.15
CA ALA A 134 -1.62 -2.97 5.42
C ALA A 134 -2.71 -2.94 4.34
N LEU A 135 -2.79 -3.99 3.51
CA LEU A 135 -3.79 -4.14 2.44
C LEU A 135 -5.23 -4.01 2.97
N HIS A 136 -5.52 -4.60 4.13
CA HIS A 136 -6.83 -4.46 4.77
C HIS A 136 -7.15 -3.01 5.16
N ARG A 137 -6.17 -2.29 5.72
CA ARG A 137 -6.34 -0.86 6.08
C ARG A 137 -6.44 0.03 4.84
N GLU A 138 -5.69 -0.28 3.79
CA GLU A 138 -5.76 0.41 2.50
C GLU A 138 -7.15 0.30 1.89
N TYR A 139 -7.73 -0.91 1.88
CA TYR A 139 -9.10 -1.14 1.40
C TYR A 139 -10.11 -0.23 2.10
N GLN A 140 -10.06 -0.18 3.44
CA GLN A 140 -10.96 0.65 4.23
C GLN A 140 -10.74 2.14 3.94
N VAL A 141 -9.49 2.62 4.04
CA VAL A 141 -9.19 4.05 3.90
C VAL A 141 -9.41 4.57 2.48
N LEU A 142 -9.13 3.78 1.44
CA LEU A 142 -9.44 4.16 0.07
C LEU A 142 -10.95 4.26 -0.16
N GLY A 143 -11.73 3.35 0.45
CA GLY A 143 -13.19 3.44 0.46
C GLY A 143 -13.69 4.72 1.12
N ASP A 144 -13.16 5.04 2.31
CA ASP A 144 -13.49 6.27 3.05
C ASP A 144 -13.13 7.53 2.26
N ASN A 145 -11.95 7.56 1.64
CA ASN A 145 -11.48 8.68 0.83
C ASN A 145 -12.37 8.90 -0.41
N ASN A 146 -12.81 7.84 -1.08
CA ASN A 146 -13.76 7.98 -2.20
C ASN A 146 -15.10 8.57 -1.74
N ARG A 147 -15.59 8.20 -0.55
CA ARG A 147 -16.80 8.80 0.02
C ARG A 147 -16.62 10.29 0.32
N LEU A 148 -15.43 10.71 0.79
CA LEU A 148 -15.12 12.14 0.97
C LEU A 148 -15.14 12.91 -0.34
N ILE A 149 -14.58 12.35 -1.40
CA ILE A 149 -14.55 12.97 -2.74
C ILE A 149 -15.98 13.12 -3.26
N ALA A 150 -16.82 12.09 -3.12
CA ALA A 150 -18.23 12.14 -3.53
C ALA A 150 -19.02 13.18 -2.73
N GLU A 151 -18.81 13.26 -1.41
CA GLU A 151 -19.44 14.26 -0.54
C GLU A 151 -19.02 15.69 -0.90
N ALA A 152 -17.75 15.90 -1.24
CA ALA A 152 -17.27 17.21 -1.69
C ALA A 152 -17.86 17.61 -3.04
N ALA A 153 -18.05 16.65 -3.95
CA ALA A 153 -18.70 16.88 -5.24
C ALA A 153 -20.17 17.28 -5.07
N SER A 154 -20.94 16.57 -4.23
CA SER A 154 -22.36 16.89 -4.01
C SER A 154 -22.55 18.27 -3.36
N ARG A 155 -21.78 18.60 -2.32
CA ARG A 155 -21.83 19.94 -1.68
C ARG A 155 -21.50 21.08 -2.65
N ARG A 156 -20.65 20.81 -3.64
CA ARG A 156 -20.31 21.79 -4.68
C ARG A 156 -21.50 22.08 -5.58
N GLU A 157 -22.29 21.06 -5.92
CA GLU A 157 -23.51 21.22 -6.74
C GLU A 157 -24.58 22.01 -5.98
N ASP A 158 -24.79 21.72 -4.70
CA ASP A 158 -25.76 22.43 -3.85
C ASP A 158 -25.45 23.94 -3.78
N THR A 159 -24.19 24.32 -3.52
CA THR A 159 -23.78 25.74 -3.49
C THR A 159 -23.77 26.43 -4.85
N GLY A 160 -23.69 25.66 -5.95
CA GLY A 160 -23.81 26.18 -7.31
C GLY A 160 -25.24 26.55 -7.69
N SER A 161 -26.23 25.79 -7.21
CA SER A 161 -27.65 26.04 -7.48
C SER A 161 -28.20 27.30 -6.81
N VAL A 162 -27.63 27.70 -5.67
CA VAL A 162 -28.08 28.88 -4.88
C VAL A 162 -27.61 30.22 -5.46
N ASN A 163 -26.52 30.25 -6.23
CA ASN A 163 -25.96 31.49 -6.81
C ASN A 163 -26.32 31.69 -8.29
N GLY A 164 -27.22 30.87 -8.85
CA GLY A 164 -27.57 30.86 -10.28
C GLY A 164 -29.01 31.27 -10.61
N GLY A 165 -29.78 31.78 -9.65
CA GLY A 165 -31.12 32.35 -9.84
C GLY A 165 -31.19 33.78 -9.34
#